data_AF-A0A8S3SRY6-F1
#
_entry.id   AF-A0A8S3SRY6-F1
#
_cell.length_a   1.000
_cell.length_b   1.000
_cell.length_c   1.000
_cell.angle_alpha   90.00
_cell.angle_beta   90.00
_cell.angle_gamma   90.00
#
_symmetry.space_group_name_H-M   'P 1'
#
loop_
_entity.id
_entity.type
_entity.pdbx_description
1 polymer ?
#
loop_
_entity_poly.entity_id
_entity_poly.type
_entity_poly.pdbx_seq_one_letter_code
_entity_poly.pdbx_strand_id
1 'polypeptide(L)'
;MATLDEIVREYDKNMVLKVCQRQAFDYLSEKKGDLMVSLPVGYGKSLVYHLLPQVLGKDKETPICLTISPLNIIQKDQIKALKVHGITACRLNIMSKVEDTTEDEFVAECDVDLNRVKRGTFQLFCATQRLSSIQKLATSCCQMNSLPPE
;
A
#
# COMPACT_ATOMS: atom_id res chain seq x y z
N MET A 1 -6.49 3.26 22.35
CA MET A 1 -6.80 3.59 20.95
C MET A 1 -5.73 4.56 20.49
N ALA A 2 -4.93 4.24 19.46
CA ALA A 2 -3.88 5.15 19.02
C ALA A 2 -4.49 6.31 18.22
N THR A 3 -4.29 7.54 18.67
CA THR A 3 -4.67 8.75 17.91
C THR A 3 -3.78 8.91 16.67
N LEU A 4 -4.21 9.70 15.67
CA LEU A 4 -3.41 10.01 14.48
C LEU A 4 -2.00 10.51 14.87
N ASP A 5 -1.92 11.31 15.95
CA ASP A 5 -0.67 11.86 16.47
C ASP A 5 0.25 10.79 17.06
N GLU A 6 -0.28 9.71 17.62
CA GLU A 6 0.51 8.56 18.10
C GLU A 6 1.14 7.80 16.93
N ILE A 7 0.36 7.52 15.89
CA ILE A 7 0.85 6.84 14.67
C ILE A 7 1.95 7.67 13.99
N VAL A 8 1.75 8.99 13.90
CA VAL A 8 2.74 9.91 13.33
C VAL A 8 4.04 9.89 14.15
N ARG A 9 3.94 9.86 15.49
CA ARG A 9 5.11 9.79 16.38
C ARG A 9 5.84 8.44 16.32
N GLU A 10 5.12 7.35 16.09
CA GLU A 10 5.72 6.04 15.85
C GLU A 10 6.48 6.00 14.53
N TYR A 11 5.94 6.66 13.49
CA TYR A 11 6.61 6.78 12.19
C TYR A 11 7.88 7.66 12.26
N ASP A 12 7.78 8.83 12.90
CA ASP A 12 8.89 9.74 13.16
C ASP A 12 8.56 10.68 14.33
N LYS A 13 9.37 10.59 15.40
CA LYS A 13 9.17 11.34 16.65
C LYS A 13 9.18 12.85 16.47
N ASN A 14 9.86 13.36 15.45
CA ASN A 14 10.01 14.81 15.20
C ASN A 14 9.05 15.31 14.11
N MET A 15 8.21 14.43 13.56
CA MET A 15 7.37 14.78 12.44
C MET A 15 6.06 15.42 12.89
N VAL A 16 5.70 16.50 12.21
CA VAL A 16 4.43 17.20 12.38
C VAL A 16 3.72 17.19 11.03
N LEU A 17 2.46 16.72 11.02
CA LEU A 17 1.65 16.71 9.81
C LEU A 17 1.38 18.14 9.33
N LYS A 18 1.58 18.38 8.03
CA LYS A 18 1.16 19.64 7.40
C LYS A 18 -0.36 19.73 7.34
N VAL A 19 -0.87 20.95 7.26
CA VAL A 19 -2.32 21.25 7.26
C VAL A 19 -3.08 20.37 6.26
N CYS A 20 -2.62 20.32 4.99
CA CYS A 20 -3.33 19.54 3.97
C CYS A 20 -3.20 18.01 4.14
N GLN A 21 -2.14 17.52 4.80
CA GLN A 21 -2.02 16.09 5.12
C GLN A 21 -3.01 15.72 6.23
N ARG A 22 -3.13 16.57 7.26
CA ARG A 22 -4.07 16.36 8.36
C ARG A 22 -5.51 16.35 7.86
N GLN A 23 -5.88 17.33 7.02
CA GLN A 23 -7.18 17.36 6.35
C GLN A 23 -7.47 16.09 5.55
N ALA A 24 -6.47 15.50 4.90
CA ALA A 24 -6.63 14.24 4.18
C ALA A 24 -6.95 13.08 5.13
N PHE A 25 -6.24 12.95 6.26
CA PHE A 25 -6.50 11.90 7.24
C PHE A 25 -7.83 12.09 7.97
N ASP A 26 -8.20 13.33 8.30
CA ASP A 26 -9.48 13.65 8.92
C ASP A 26 -10.63 13.23 8.00
N TYR A 27 -10.56 13.62 6.71
CA TYR A 27 -11.55 13.21 5.70
C TYR A 27 -11.66 11.69 5.56
N LEU A 28 -10.52 10.99 5.47
CA LEU A 28 -10.50 9.54 5.29
C LEU A 28 -11.01 8.79 6.52
N SER A 29 -10.76 9.32 7.72
CA SER A 29 -11.19 8.73 8.98
C SER A 29 -12.70 8.91 9.20
N GLU A 30 -13.27 10.06 8.81
CA GLU A 30 -14.69 10.37 8.97
C GLU A 30 -15.58 9.80 7.87
N LYS A 31 -15.20 9.95 6.60
CA LYS A 31 -16.10 9.69 5.47
C LYS A 31 -15.87 8.36 4.76
N LYS A 32 -14.74 7.67 5.02
CA LYS A 32 -14.34 6.40 4.37
C LYS A 32 -14.61 6.37 2.84
N GLY A 33 -14.49 7.53 2.18
CA GLY A 33 -14.80 7.70 0.76
C GLY A 33 -13.56 8.03 -0.08
N ASP A 34 -13.76 8.23 -1.38
CA ASP A 34 -12.69 8.58 -2.30
C ASP A 34 -12.18 10.00 -2.07
N LEU A 35 -10.86 10.14 -1.96
CA LEU A 35 -10.20 11.43 -1.74
C LEU A 35 -9.21 11.72 -2.86
N MET A 36 -9.39 12.85 -3.54
CA MET A 36 -8.41 13.41 -4.46
C MET A 36 -7.61 14.51 -3.77
N VAL A 37 -6.29 14.36 -3.73
CA VAL A 37 -5.38 15.33 -3.11
C VAL A 37 -4.47 15.95 -4.16
N SER A 38 -4.59 17.25 -4.37
CA SER A 38 -3.68 18.02 -5.23
C SER A 38 -2.70 18.81 -4.37
N LEU A 39 -1.44 18.38 -4.35
CA LEU A 39 -0.37 19.02 -3.55
C LEU A 39 0.88 19.24 -4.40
N PRO A 40 1.70 20.26 -4.11
CA PRO A 40 2.93 20.52 -4.84
C PRO A 40 3.97 19.40 -4.61
N VAL A 41 4.94 19.29 -5.53
CA VAL A 41 6.08 18.37 -5.39
C VAL A 41 6.87 18.75 -4.12
N GLY A 42 7.36 17.76 -3.37
CA GLY A 42 8.05 18.01 -2.10
C GLY A 42 7.13 18.33 -0.92
N TYR A 43 5.80 18.45 -1.10
CA TYR A 43 4.89 18.67 0.02
C TYR A 43 4.85 17.48 1.00
N GLY A 44 5.18 16.27 0.53
CA GLY A 44 5.13 15.04 1.34
C GLY A 44 3.85 14.22 1.10
N LYS A 45 3.40 14.14 -0.16
CA LYS A 45 2.23 13.32 -0.55
C LYS A 45 2.39 11.84 -0.16
N SER A 46 3.62 11.33 -0.21
CA SER A 46 3.93 9.94 0.11
C SER A 46 3.55 9.54 1.52
N LEU A 47 3.71 10.48 2.45
CA LEU A 47 3.38 10.25 3.84
C LEU A 47 1.92 9.86 4.05
N VAL A 48 1.01 10.42 3.24
CA VAL A 48 -0.42 10.11 3.33
C VAL A 48 -0.62 8.61 3.11
N TYR A 49 -0.15 8.06 1.98
CA TYR A 49 -0.34 6.65 1.67
C TYR A 49 0.54 5.68 2.45
N HIS A 50 1.70 6.13 2.96
CA HIS A 50 2.52 5.32 3.88
C HIS A 50 1.81 5.01 5.20
N LEU A 51 1.08 5.99 5.74
CA LEU A 51 0.37 5.85 7.01
C LEU A 51 -1.06 5.31 6.86
N LEU A 52 -1.62 5.26 5.64
CA LEU A 52 -2.97 4.75 5.39
C LEU A 52 -3.25 3.39 6.05
N PRO A 53 -2.37 2.36 5.93
CA PRO A 53 -2.61 1.08 6.59
C PRO A 53 -2.78 1.21 8.10
N GLN A 54 -1.97 2.05 8.74
CA GLN A 54 -1.96 2.21 10.20
C GLN A 54 -3.15 3.05 10.69
N VAL A 55 -3.57 4.04 9.89
CA VAL A 55 -4.66 4.94 10.24
C VAL A 55 -6.03 4.30 9.99
N LEU A 56 -6.24 3.69 8.81
CA LEU A 56 -7.53 3.13 8.39
C LEU A 56 -7.67 1.62 8.68
N GLY A 57 -6.56 0.95 8.96
CA GLY A 57 -6.52 -0.49 9.14
C GLY A 57 -6.71 -0.99 10.57
N LYS A 58 -7.08 -0.11 11.51
CA LYS A 58 -7.17 -0.42 12.94
C LYS A 58 -8.13 -1.57 13.27
N ASP A 59 -9.13 -1.78 12.43
CA ASP A 59 -10.14 -2.84 12.59
C ASP A 59 -9.83 -4.10 11.75
N LYS A 60 -8.67 -4.16 11.08
CA LYS A 60 -8.29 -5.26 10.18
C LYS A 60 -7.03 -5.95 10.71
N GLU A 61 -7.01 -7.29 10.70
CA GLU A 61 -5.85 -8.07 11.18
C GLU A 61 -4.56 -7.73 10.42
N THR A 62 -4.65 -7.41 9.12
CA THR A 62 -3.50 -7.03 8.30
C THR A 62 -3.91 -6.00 7.22
N PRO A 63 -3.83 -4.69 7.50
CA PRO A 63 -4.20 -3.68 6.52
C PRO A 63 -3.16 -3.54 5.42
N ILE A 64 -3.63 -3.61 4.17
CA ILE A 64 -2.80 -3.53 2.98
C ILE A 64 -3.11 -2.23 2.23
N CYS A 65 -2.08 -1.44 1.93
CA CYS A 65 -2.16 -0.32 0.99
C CYS A 65 -1.52 -0.71 -0.34
N LEU A 66 -2.27 -0.57 -1.43
CA LEU A 66 -1.74 -0.71 -2.78
C LEU A 66 -1.51 0.68 -3.37
N THR A 67 -0.25 0.99 -3.65
CA THR A 67 0.17 2.21 -4.33
C THR A 67 0.48 1.89 -5.79
N ILE A 68 -0.15 2.63 -6.71
CA ILE A 68 0.07 2.48 -8.14
C ILE A 68 0.93 3.65 -8.61
N SER A 69 2.08 3.35 -9.21
CA SER A 69 2.99 4.36 -9.74
C SER A 69 3.53 3.92 -11.10
N PRO A 70 3.56 4.81 -12.12
CA PRO A 70 4.06 4.45 -13.44
C PRO A 70 5.59 4.28 -13.48
N LEU A 71 6.32 4.90 -12.55
CA LEU A 71 7.78 4.94 -12.57
C LEU A 71 8.40 3.98 -11.56
N ASN A 72 9.12 2.99 -12.08
CA ASN A 72 9.85 1.98 -11.29
C ASN A 72 10.87 2.60 -10.33
N ILE A 73 11.51 3.71 -10.72
CA ILE A 73 12.49 4.42 -9.88
C ILE A 73 11.80 4.97 -8.62
N ILE A 74 10.64 5.62 -8.79
CA ILE A 74 9.86 6.16 -7.67
C ILE A 74 9.44 5.04 -6.72
N GLN A 75 8.99 3.89 -7.26
CA GLN A 75 8.62 2.73 -6.44
C GLN A 75 9.80 2.24 -5.58
N LYS A 76 10.99 2.10 -6.18
CA LYS A 76 12.20 1.68 -5.45
C LYS A 76 12.58 2.67 -4.35
N ASP A 77 12.47 3.97 -4.61
CA ASP A 77 12.80 5.00 -3.63
C ASP A 77 11.80 5.01 -2.46
N GLN A 78 10.50 4.85 -2.73
CA GLN A 78 9.50 4.75 -1.66
C GLN A 78 9.70 3.49 -0.81
N ILE A 79 9.99 2.34 -1.41
CA ILE A 79 10.26 1.09 -0.65
C ILE A 79 11.50 1.25 0.23
N LYS A 80 12.57 1.89 -0.27
CA LYS A 80 13.75 2.20 0.54
C LYS A 80 13.41 3.11 1.71
N ALA A 81 12.64 4.17 1.48
CA ALA A 81 12.20 5.09 2.54
C ALA A 81 11.39 4.34 3.61
N LEU A 82 10.42 3.51 3.20
CA LEU A 82 9.59 2.73 4.11
C LEU A 82 10.40 1.76 4.99
N LYS A 83 11.43 1.11 4.42
CA LYS A 83 12.32 0.22 5.18
C LYS A 83 13.07 0.96 6.29
N VAL A 84 13.45 2.22 6.09
CA VAL A 84 14.10 3.04 7.14
C VAL A 84 13.16 3.27 8.33
N HIS A 85 11.87 3.38 8.07
CA HIS A 85 10.83 3.53 9.11
C HIS A 85 10.28 2.19 9.63
N GLY A 86 10.93 1.07 9.33
CA GLY A 86 10.49 -0.26 9.77
C GLY A 86 9.21 -0.76 9.11
N ILE A 87 8.71 -0.07 8.08
CA ILE A 87 7.51 -0.47 7.35
C ILE A 87 7.88 -1.46 6.24
N THR A 88 7.30 -2.64 6.32
CA THR A 88 7.43 -3.69 5.33
C THR A 88 6.65 -3.34 4.07
N ALA A 89 7.39 -3.06 2.99
CA ALA A 89 6.84 -2.80 1.67
C ALA A 89 7.50 -3.66 0.59
N CYS A 90 6.74 -3.97 -0.46
CA CYS A 90 7.25 -4.73 -1.59
C CYS A 90 6.74 -4.20 -2.92
N ARG A 91 7.54 -4.45 -3.96
CA ARG A 91 7.16 -4.17 -5.33
C ARG A 91 6.49 -5.39 -5.93
N LEU A 92 5.41 -5.15 -6.64
CA LEU A 92 4.64 -6.15 -7.36
C LEU A 92 4.80 -5.88 -8.86
N ASN A 93 5.48 -6.79 -9.55
CA ASN A 93 5.70 -6.77 -10.98
C ASN A 93 4.72 -7.73 -11.65
N ILE A 94 3.80 -7.20 -12.44
CA ILE A 94 2.80 -8.02 -13.13
C ILE A 94 3.27 -8.24 -14.56
N MET A 95 3.67 -9.47 -14.85
CA MET A 95 3.99 -9.91 -16.20
C MET A 95 2.80 -10.66 -16.80
N SER A 96 2.51 -10.37 -18.05
CA SER A 96 1.58 -11.14 -18.87
C SER A 96 2.41 -12.23 -19.54
N LYS A 97 2.14 -13.50 -19.25
CA LYS A 97 2.63 -14.57 -20.12
C LYS A 97 1.75 -14.54 -21.36
N VAL A 98 2.36 -14.27 -22.50
CA VAL A 98 1.71 -14.45 -23.80
C VAL A 98 2.07 -15.87 -24.22
N GLU A 99 1.27 -16.85 -23.79
CA GLU A 99 1.24 -18.16 -24.45
C GLU A 99 0.05 -18.09 -25.43
N ASP A 100 0.20 -18.61 -26.65
CA ASP A 100 -0.74 -18.47 -27.80
C ASP A 100 -2.14 -19.09 -27.57
N THR A 101 -2.51 -19.36 -26.33
CA THR A 101 -3.83 -19.83 -25.89
C THR A 101 -4.66 -18.65 -25.40
N THR A 102 -5.97 -18.69 -25.68
CA THR A 102 -6.98 -17.63 -25.48
C THR A 102 -7.22 -17.15 -24.04
N GLU A 103 -6.34 -17.49 -23.10
CA GLU A 103 -6.42 -17.16 -21.69
C GLU A 103 -5.14 -16.44 -21.26
N ASP A 104 -5.21 -15.12 -21.09
CA ASP A 104 -4.10 -14.34 -20.53
C ASP A 104 -3.84 -14.79 -19.08
N GLU A 105 -2.87 -15.70 -18.89
CA GLU A 105 -2.33 -16.02 -17.57
C GLU A 105 -1.40 -14.88 -17.11
N PHE A 106 -1.78 -14.26 -16.00
CA PHE A 106 -0.99 -13.20 -15.38
C PHE A 106 -0.12 -13.78 -14.27
N VAL A 107 1.19 -13.60 -14.39
CA VAL A 107 2.14 -13.97 -13.35
C VAL A 107 2.53 -12.73 -12.57
N ALA A 108 2.27 -12.75 -11.26
CA ALA A 108 2.71 -11.72 -10.33
C ALA A 108 4.06 -12.12 -9.74
N GLU A 109 5.11 -11.41 -10.12
CA GLU A 109 6.41 -11.52 -9.48
C GLU A 109 6.50 -10.46 -8.38
N CYS A 110 6.88 -10.90 -7.18
CA CYS A 110 7.18 -10.00 -6.08
C CYS A 110 8.70 -9.99 -5.88
N ASP A 111 9.25 -8.81 -5.55
CA ASP A 111 10.67 -8.69 -5.18
C ASP A 111 11.00 -9.38 -3.82
N VAL A 112 10.03 -10.06 -3.22
CA VAL A 112 10.09 -10.79 -1.94
C VAL A 112 9.26 -12.07 -2.03
N ASP A 113 9.60 -13.06 -1.20
CA ASP A 113 8.89 -14.34 -1.16
C ASP A 113 7.37 -14.16 -1.03
N LEU A 114 6.62 -14.75 -1.97
CA LEU A 114 5.15 -14.76 -1.91
C LEU A 114 4.61 -15.36 -0.60
N ASN A 115 5.34 -16.30 0.01
CA ASN A 115 4.95 -16.88 1.29
C ASN A 115 5.01 -15.87 2.45
N ARG A 116 5.83 -14.81 2.36
CA ARG A 116 5.83 -13.71 3.32
C ARG A 116 4.70 -12.71 3.04
N VAL A 117 4.36 -12.53 1.77
CA VAL A 117 3.18 -11.76 1.34
C VAL A 117 1.89 -12.41 1.86
N LYS A 118 1.76 -13.73 1.69
CA LYS A 118 0.60 -14.52 2.16
C LYS A 118 0.43 -14.54 3.67
N ARG A 119 1.52 -14.36 4.44
CA ARG A 119 1.48 -14.26 5.91
C ARG A 119 1.11 -12.87 6.42
N GLY A 120 0.70 -11.96 5.55
CA GLY A 120 0.28 -10.60 5.93
C GLY A 120 1.43 -9.73 6.46
N THR A 121 2.68 -10.09 6.15
CA THR A 121 3.88 -9.42 6.68
C THR A 121 4.21 -8.12 5.94
N PHE A 122 3.33 -7.61 5.07
CA PHE A 122 3.55 -6.40 4.29
C PHE A 122 2.34 -5.47 4.37
N GLN A 123 2.61 -4.19 4.63
CA GLN A 123 1.59 -3.15 4.77
C GLN A 123 1.42 -2.36 3.49
N LEU A 124 2.40 -2.37 2.58
CA LEU A 124 2.37 -1.56 1.36
C LEU A 124 2.92 -2.29 0.12
N PHE A 125 2.14 -2.27 -0.96
CA PHE A 125 2.51 -2.82 -2.27
C PHE A 125 2.65 -1.69 -3.28
N CYS A 126 3.72 -1.70 -4.05
CA CYS A 126 3.89 -0.78 -5.18
C CYS A 126 3.74 -1.53 -6.50
N ALA A 127 2.73 -1.19 -7.29
CA ALA A 127 2.47 -1.80 -8.59
C ALA A 127 2.57 -0.80 -9.75
N THR A 128 2.96 -1.30 -10.92
CA THR A 128 2.92 -0.55 -12.17
C THR A 128 1.50 -0.51 -12.76
N GLN A 129 1.27 0.38 -13.72
CA GLN A 129 -0.04 0.83 -14.24
C GLN A 129 -0.97 -0.24 -14.86
N ARG A 130 -0.68 -1.54 -14.72
CA ARG A 130 -1.53 -2.65 -15.20
C ARG A 130 -2.68 -2.94 -14.21
N LEU A 131 -3.63 -2.01 -14.10
CA LEU A 131 -4.77 -2.08 -13.17
C LEU A 131 -5.71 -3.28 -13.40
N SER A 132 -5.92 -3.71 -14.65
CA SER A 132 -6.81 -4.83 -14.98
C SER A 132 -6.38 -6.15 -14.33
N SER A 133 -5.07 -6.35 -14.17
CA SER A 133 -4.48 -7.55 -13.56
C SER A 133 -4.40 -7.45 -12.03
N ILE A 134 -4.31 -6.22 -11.50
CA ILE A 134 -4.29 -5.93 -10.05
C ILE A 134 -5.60 -6.35 -9.38
N GLN A 135 -6.74 -6.19 -10.05
CA GLN A 135 -8.05 -6.57 -9.49
C GLN A 135 -8.11 -8.08 -9.16
N LYS A 136 -7.53 -8.93 -10.02
CA LYS A 136 -7.45 -10.38 -9.79
C LYS A 136 -6.53 -10.72 -8.61
N LEU A 137 -5.41 -10.01 -8.45
CA LEU A 137 -4.48 -10.18 -7.32
C LEU A 137 -5.05 -9.66 -6.00
N ALA A 138 -5.68 -8.49 -6.00
CA ALA A 138 -6.37 -7.96 -4.84
C ALA A 138 -7.49 -8.92 -4.39
N THR A 139 -8.22 -9.50 -5.35
CA THR A 139 -9.24 -10.52 -5.05
C THR A 139 -8.61 -11.79 -4.49
N SER A 140 -7.50 -12.29 -5.05
CA SER A 140 -6.80 -13.47 -4.54
C SER A 140 -6.20 -13.25 -3.14
N CYS A 141 -5.55 -12.11 -2.89
CA CYS A 141 -5.03 -11.74 -1.58
C CYS A 141 -6.15 -11.52 -0.54
N CYS A 142 -7.27 -10.91 -0.94
CA CYS A 142 -8.45 -10.76 -0.06
C CYS A 142 -9.15 -12.09 0.22
N GLN A 143 -9.24 -13.00 -0.77
CA GLN A 143 -9.84 -14.34 -0.60
C GLN A 143 -8.99 -15.24 0.31
N MET A 144 -7.67 -15.09 0.30
CA MET A 144 -6.79 -15.85 1.20
C MET A 144 -6.90 -15.42 2.67
N ASN A 145 -7.23 -14.16 2.96
CA ASN A 145 -7.48 -13.67 4.32
C ASN A 145 -8.90 -13.97 4.86
N SER A 146 -9.76 -14.59 4.05
CA SER A 146 -11.11 -15.02 4.47
C SER A 146 -11.22 -16.51 4.79
N LEU A 147 -10.11 -17.26 4.74
CA LEU A 147 -10.08 -18.66 5.18
C LEU A 147 -9.75 -18.70 6.69
N PRO A 148 -10.61 -19.33 7.52
CA PRO A 148 -10.32 -19.47 8.95
C PRO A 148 -9.04 -20.28 9.16
N PRO A 149 -8.27 -20.00 10.22
CA PRO A 149 -7.14 -20.83 10.58
C PRO A 149 -7.64 -22.25 10.92
N GLU A 150 -7.14 -23.25 10.19
CA GLU A 150 -7.20 -24.67 10.61
C GLU A 150 -6.20 -24.95 11.74
#